data_AF-X1UQW7-F1
#
_entry.id   AF-X1UQW7-F1
#
_cell.length_a   1.000
_cell.length_b   1.000
_cell.length_c   1.000
_cell.angle_alpha   90.00
_cell.angle_beta   90.00
_cell.angle_gamma   90.00
#
_symmetry.space_group_name_H-M   'P 1'
#
loop_
_entity.id
_entity.type
_entity.pdbx_description
1 polymer ?
#
loop_
_entity_poly.entity_id
_entity_poly.type
_entity_poly.pdbx_seq_one_letter_code
_entity_poly.pdbx_strand_id
1 'polypeptide(L)'
;MVIALTKSGCKRWGFIEKDPVFYSAPKHHIQKKRQERTLKTYPVFPPIHAHDFNGYHFRLAVLEDLESIVKFVDRLLSGHDFFCPRGQHLGYFKYKTIVVTLDDEKLIGWAVRQKNGSLIHLLVDTDYRGMGIGTHLLKILDPLFIRSKFDQSTGDPLPFYEKHGYQKTSDERIG
;
A
#
# COMPACT_ATOMS: atom_id res chain seq x y z
N MET A 1 3.34 15.52 3.73
CA MET A 1 2.40 15.01 4.77
C MET A 1 1.79 13.70 4.27
N VAL A 2 1.87 12.59 5.03
CA VAL A 2 1.30 11.29 4.62
C VAL A 2 -0.09 11.15 5.21
N ILE A 3 -1.11 11.00 4.38
CA ILE A 3 -2.50 10.91 4.84
C ILE A 3 -3.04 9.54 4.45
N ALA A 4 -3.82 8.94 5.36
CA ALA A 4 -4.49 7.69 5.09
C ALA A 4 -5.85 7.93 4.42
N LEU A 5 -6.15 7.20 3.36
CA LEU A 5 -7.48 7.14 2.77
C LEU A 5 -8.13 5.78 3.02
N THR A 6 -9.45 5.74 3.21
CA THR A 6 -10.24 4.52 3.43
C THR A 6 -11.30 4.35 2.37
N LYS A 7 -11.58 3.11 1.95
CA LYS A 7 -12.68 2.79 1.02
C LYS A 7 -14.04 3.07 1.69
N SER A 8 -14.92 3.76 0.97
CA SER A 8 -16.28 4.09 1.41
C SER A 8 -17.05 2.82 1.83
N GLY A 9 -17.64 2.82 3.03
CA GLY A 9 -18.39 1.67 3.56
C GLY A 9 -17.57 0.68 4.41
N CYS A 10 -16.26 0.88 4.57
CA CYS A 10 -15.46 0.12 5.52
C CYS A 10 -15.80 0.61 6.95
N LYS A 11 -16.73 -0.07 7.63
CA LYS A 11 -17.09 0.24 9.03
C LYS A 11 -15.83 0.19 9.91
N ARG A 12 -15.60 1.29 10.63
CA ARG A 12 -14.66 1.39 11.74
C ARG A 12 -15.09 0.33 12.77
N TRP A 13 -14.30 -0.71 12.98
CA TRP A 13 -14.56 -1.64 14.08
C TRP A 13 -14.32 -0.89 15.38
N GLY A 14 -15.44 -0.55 16.04
CA GLY A 14 -15.49 0.31 17.21
C GLY A 14 -14.58 -0.20 18.33
N PHE A 15 -13.80 0.73 18.86
CA PHE A 15 -13.15 0.61 20.14
C PHE A 15 -14.27 0.54 21.20
N ILE A 16 -14.31 -0.51 22.00
CA ILE A 16 -15.22 -0.59 23.15
C ILE A 16 -14.67 0.38 24.21
N GLU A 17 -15.37 1.50 24.41
CA GLU A 17 -15.20 2.33 25.61
C GLU A 17 -15.57 1.50 26.83
N LYS A 18 -14.67 1.43 27.81
CA LYS A 18 -15.03 1.06 29.18
C LYS A 18 -14.62 2.22 30.08
N ASP A 19 -15.58 2.69 30.86
CA ASP A 19 -15.49 3.77 31.83
C ASP A 19 -14.35 3.57 32.87
N PRO A 20 -13.81 4.65 33.45
CA PRO A 20 -12.71 4.56 34.39
C PRO A 20 -13.21 4.21 35.80
N VAL A 21 -12.77 3.08 36.34
CA VAL A 21 -12.88 2.79 37.78
C VAL A 21 -11.50 2.91 38.40
N PHE A 22 -11.33 3.91 39.26
CA PHE A 22 -10.16 4.11 40.12
C PHE A 22 -10.04 2.98 41.14
N TYR A 23 -8.91 2.24 41.14
CA TYR A 23 -8.39 1.57 42.34
C TYR A 23 -6.86 1.49 42.31
N SER A 24 -6.28 1.67 43.50
CA SER A 24 -4.87 1.79 43.85
C SER A 24 -4.03 0.53 43.60
N ALA A 25 -2.72 0.73 43.34
CA ALA A 25 -1.77 -0.30 42.94
C ALA A 25 -1.20 -1.14 44.11
N PRO A 26 -0.98 -2.44 43.89
CA PRO A 26 0.07 -3.21 44.55
C PRO A 26 1.14 -3.70 43.57
N LYS A 27 2.42 -3.56 43.97
CA LYS A 27 3.61 -4.04 43.26
C LYS A 27 3.72 -5.57 43.37
N HIS A 28 3.61 -6.31 42.27
CA HIS A 28 4.11 -7.69 42.19
C HIS A 28 4.57 -8.07 40.77
N HIS A 29 5.81 -8.58 40.71
CA HIS A 29 6.36 -9.54 39.74
C HIS A 29 5.89 -9.46 38.28
N ILE A 30 6.72 -8.85 37.43
CA ILE A 30 6.57 -8.86 35.97
C ILE A 30 6.92 -10.27 35.45
N GLN A 31 5.96 -11.19 35.50
CA GLN A 31 5.97 -12.33 34.60
C GLN A 31 5.57 -11.84 33.21
N LYS A 32 6.42 -12.09 32.21
CA LYS A 32 6.17 -11.82 30.78
C LYS A 32 4.97 -12.63 30.28
N LYS A 33 3.75 -12.15 30.53
CA LYS A 33 2.56 -12.55 29.77
C LYS A 33 2.54 -11.74 28.48
N ARG A 34 3.26 -12.23 27.47
CA ARG A 34 3.04 -11.89 26.05
C ARG A 34 1.73 -12.55 25.62
N GLN A 35 0.61 -12.12 26.21
CA GLN A 35 -0.72 -12.58 25.84
C GLN A 35 -1.07 -11.96 24.49
N GLU A 36 -1.10 -12.83 23.48
CA GLU A 36 -1.99 -12.79 22.33
C GLU A 36 -2.28 -11.39 21.77
N ARG A 37 -1.35 -10.91 20.94
CA ARG A 37 -1.78 -10.04 19.83
C ARG A 37 -2.73 -10.89 19.00
N THR A 38 -4.02 -10.61 19.13
CA THR A 38 -5.05 -10.98 18.16
C THR A 38 -4.44 -10.93 16.77
N LEU A 39 -4.28 -12.11 16.16
CA LEU A 39 -4.06 -12.21 14.73
C LEU A 39 -5.26 -11.53 14.10
N LYS A 40 -5.12 -10.24 13.78
CA LYS A 40 -6.04 -9.57 12.87
C LYS A 40 -6.01 -10.42 11.62
N THR A 41 -7.04 -11.24 11.45
CA THR A 41 -7.23 -12.08 10.26
C THR A 41 -7.52 -11.11 9.13
N TYR A 42 -6.45 -10.67 8.47
CA TYR A 42 -6.57 -9.94 7.22
C TYR A 42 -7.15 -10.91 6.18
N PRO A 43 -8.05 -10.45 5.31
CA PRO A 43 -8.61 -11.29 4.27
C PRO A 43 -7.45 -11.90 3.46
N VAL A 44 -7.46 -13.23 3.33
CA VAL A 44 -6.54 -13.93 2.43
C VAL A 44 -6.87 -13.46 1.03
N PHE A 45 -5.90 -12.80 0.39
CA PHE A 45 -6.11 -12.22 -0.93
C PHE A 45 -6.20 -13.35 -1.97
N PRO A 46 -7.14 -13.30 -2.93
CA PRO A 46 -7.19 -14.27 -4.00
C PRO A 46 -5.86 -14.28 -4.78
N PRO A 47 -5.46 -15.43 -5.35
CA PRO A 47 -4.27 -15.48 -6.19
C PRO A 47 -4.39 -14.48 -7.34
N ILE A 48 -3.40 -13.61 -7.49
CA ILE A 48 -3.30 -12.69 -8.63
C ILE A 48 -2.66 -13.50 -9.77
N HIS A 49 -3.46 -13.80 -10.80
CA HIS A 49 -2.98 -14.44 -12.00
C HIS A 49 -2.47 -13.41 -13.01
N ALA A 50 -1.43 -13.80 -13.74
CA ALA A 50 -0.93 -13.00 -14.84
C ALA A 50 -2.03 -12.85 -15.90
N HIS A 51 -2.24 -11.64 -16.41
CA HIS A 51 -3.27 -11.35 -17.41
C HIS A 51 -2.98 -10.04 -18.13
N ASP A 52 -3.63 -9.88 -19.28
CA ASP A 52 -3.48 -8.69 -20.11
C ASP A 52 -4.70 -7.76 -19.96
N PHE A 53 -4.45 -6.45 -20.00
CA PHE A 53 -5.49 -5.43 -20.01
C PHE A 53 -5.02 -4.23 -20.84
N ASN A 54 -5.83 -3.82 -21.82
CA ASN A 54 -5.50 -2.75 -22.77
C ASN A 54 -4.14 -2.93 -23.48
N GLY A 55 -3.75 -4.18 -23.76
CA GLY A 55 -2.47 -4.48 -24.41
C GLY A 55 -1.26 -4.53 -23.46
N TYR A 56 -1.46 -4.33 -22.15
CA TYR A 56 -0.39 -4.41 -21.15
C TYR A 56 -0.50 -5.66 -20.29
N HIS A 57 0.63 -6.22 -19.92
CA HIS A 57 0.72 -7.44 -19.12
C HIS A 57 0.84 -7.11 -17.63
N PHE A 58 -0.03 -7.68 -16.80
CA PHE A 58 -0.04 -7.50 -15.35
C PHE A 58 0.28 -8.81 -14.66
N ARG A 59 1.22 -8.80 -13.71
CA ARG A 59 1.56 -9.98 -12.92
C ARG A 59 2.15 -9.63 -11.56
N LEU A 60 2.25 -10.64 -10.69
CA LEU A 60 3.07 -10.53 -9.50
C LEU A 60 4.54 -10.30 -9.90
N ALA A 61 5.21 -9.44 -9.15
CA ALA A 61 6.65 -9.25 -9.32
C ALA A 61 7.40 -10.50 -8.83
N VAL A 62 8.45 -10.86 -9.55
CA VAL A 62 9.43 -11.88 -9.18
C VAL A 62 10.76 -11.21 -8.87
N LEU A 63 11.68 -11.93 -8.22
CA LEU A 63 12.93 -11.33 -7.74
C LEU A 63 13.80 -10.80 -8.88
N GLU A 64 13.69 -11.39 -10.07
CA GLU A 64 14.36 -10.98 -11.30
C GLU A 64 13.93 -9.56 -11.74
N ASP A 65 12.74 -9.10 -11.36
CA ASP A 65 12.27 -7.75 -11.67
C ASP A 65 12.96 -6.66 -10.82
N LEU A 66 13.70 -7.04 -9.79
CA LEU A 66 14.24 -6.11 -8.78
C LEU A 66 15.06 -4.98 -9.42
N GLU A 67 15.95 -5.29 -10.37
CA GLU A 67 16.75 -4.27 -11.04
C GLU A 67 15.89 -3.29 -11.84
N SER A 68 14.93 -3.82 -12.60
CA SER A 68 14.01 -3.02 -13.41
C SER A 68 13.13 -2.13 -12.53
N ILE A 69 12.65 -2.64 -11.39
CA ILE A 69 11.87 -1.88 -10.40
C ILE A 69 12.72 -0.76 -9.79
N VAL A 70 13.95 -1.05 -9.36
CA VAL A 70 14.82 -0.02 -8.77
C VAL A 70 15.07 1.10 -9.79
N LYS A 71 15.48 0.75 -11.02
CA LYS A 71 15.70 1.74 -12.10
C LYS A 71 14.43 2.54 -12.41
N PHE A 72 13.28 1.89 -12.45
CA PHE A 72 12.00 2.54 -12.70
C PHE A 72 11.63 3.55 -11.62
N VAL A 73 11.74 3.15 -10.34
CA VAL A 73 11.43 4.02 -9.20
C VAL A 73 12.42 5.17 -9.12
N ASP A 74 13.71 4.91 -9.27
CA ASP A 74 14.75 5.95 -9.27
C ASP A 74 14.52 6.94 -10.41
N ARG A 75 14.23 6.49 -11.62
CA ARG A 75 13.94 7.41 -12.74
C ARG A 75 12.73 8.30 -12.47
N LEU A 76 11.65 7.76 -11.89
CA LEU A 76 10.43 8.53 -11.65
C LEU A 76 10.48 9.44 -10.42
N LEU A 77 11.30 9.11 -9.42
CA LEU A 77 11.32 9.82 -8.12
C LEU A 77 12.65 10.53 -7.81
N SER A 78 13.71 10.30 -8.59
CA SER A 78 15.01 10.95 -8.40
C SER A 78 14.87 12.46 -8.45
N GLY A 79 15.50 13.13 -7.48
CA GLY A 79 15.58 14.59 -7.40
C GLY A 79 14.45 15.29 -6.65
N HIS A 80 13.31 14.62 -6.34
CA HIS A 80 12.12 15.35 -5.90
C HIS A 80 11.40 14.80 -4.66
N ASP A 81 10.99 13.53 -4.61
CA ASP A 81 9.96 13.11 -3.64
C ASP A 81 10.36 12.00 -2.65
N PHE A 82 11.15 11.02 -3.10
CA PHE A 82 11.46 9.85 -2.30
C PHE A 82 12.60 9.01 -2.90
N PHE A 83 13.61 8.70 -2.09
CA PHE A 83 14.63 7.71 -2.42
C PHE A 83 14.32 6.39 -1.69
N CYS A 84 14.18 5.30 -2.44
CA CYS A 84 13.93 3.97 -1.91
C CYS A 84 15.18 3.11 -2.09
N PRO A 85 16.00 2.87 -1.05
CA PRO A 85 17.21 2.07 -1.21
C PRO A 85 16.86 0.65 -1.64
N ARG A 86 17.72 0.03 -2.44
CA ARG A 86 17.57 -1.36 -2.91
C ARG A 86 17.19 -2.35 -1.81
N GLY A 87 17.79 -2.23 -0.61
CA GLY A 87 17.48 -3.09 0.54
C GLY A 87 16.01 -3.00 0.99
N GLN A 88 15.36 -1.86 0.80
CA GLN A 88 13.94 -1.68 1.08
C GLN A 88 13.06 -2.40 0.06
N HIS A 89 13.44 -2.42 -1.22
CA HIS A 89 12.75 -3.22 -2.25
C HIS A 89 12.82 -4.71 -1.94
N LEU A 90 13.98 -5.23 -1.53
CA LEU A 90 14.12 -6.61 -1.06
C LEU A 90 13.17 -6.93 0.11
N GLY A 91 13.04 -5.98 1.05
CA GLY A 91 12.08 -6.08 2.14
C GLY A 91 10.62 -6.17 1.65
N TYR A 92 10.29 -5.56 0.51
CA TYR A 92 8.95 -5.67 -0.08
C TYR A 92 8.71 -7.07 -0.63
N PHE A 93 9.64 -7.64 -1.39
CA PHE A 93 9.53 -9.00 -1.92
C PHE A 93 9.32 -10.05 -0.81
N LYS A 94 9.91 -9.83 0.36
CA LYS A 94 9.79 -10.77 1.49
C LYS A 94 8.45 -10.69 2.23
N TYR A 95 7.84 -9.50 2.30
CA TYR A 95 6.75 -9.25 3.25
C TYR A 95 5.49 -8.62 2.66
N LYS A 96 5.49 -8.27 1.38
CA LYS A 96 4.45 -7.47 0.72
C LYS A 96 4.03 -8.10 -0.60
N THR A 97 2.85 -7.72 -1.07
CA THR A 97 2.38 -8.08 -2.41
C THR A 97 2.80 -6.98 -3.36
N ILE A 98 3.47 -7.35 -4.46
CA ILE A 98 3.94 -6.44 -5.49
C ILE A 98 3.32 -6.87 -6.81
N VAL A 99 2.70 -5.92 -7.51
CA VAL A 99 2.19 -6.12 -8.86
C VAL A 99 2.93 -5.17 -9.79
N VAL A 100 3.35 -5.70 -10.93
CA VAL A 100 4.02 -4.96 -12.00
C VAL A 100 3.16 -4.98 -13.26
N THR A 101 3.30 -3.93 -14.06
CA THR A 101 2.71 -3.81 -15.39
C THR A 101 3.84 -3.68 -16.40
N LEU A 102 3.78 -4.49 -17.45
CA LEU A 102 4.74 -4.53 -18.54
C LEU A 102 4.07 -4.15 -19.86
N ASP A 103 4.82 -3.41 -20.67
CA ASP A 103 4.58 -3.22 -22.10
C ASP A 103 5.71 -3.95 -22.81
N ASP A 104 5.39 -5.12 -23.37
CA ASP A 104 6.36 -6.16 -23.72
C ASP A 104 7.29 -6.51 -22.53
N GLU A 105 8.56 -6.09 -22.59
CA GLU A 105 9.56 -6.30 -21.53
C GLU A 105 9.79 -5.04 -20.67
N LYS A 106 9.19 -3.91 -21.03
CA LYS A 106 9.39 -2.64 -20.35
C LYS A 106 8.47 -2.52 -19.14
N LEU A 107 9.08 -2.29 -17.96
CA LEU A 107 8.31 -1.97 -16.74
C LEU A 107 7.71 -0.56 -16.84
N ILE A 108 6.38 -0.50 -16.86
CA ILE A 108 5.62 0.77 -16.99
C ILE A 108 4.72 1.05 -15.78
N GLY A 109 4.49 0.07 -14.90
CA GLY A 109 3.67 0.23 -13.70
C GLY A 109 4.16 -0.62 -12.55
N TRP A 110 4.03 -0.10 -11.33
CA TRP A 110 4.46 -0.78 -10.11
C TRP A 110 3.58 -0.38 -8.93
N ALA A 111 3.10 -1.36 -8.18
CA ALA A 111 2.28 -1.13 -7.00
C ALA A 111 2.63 -2.10 -5.86
N VAL A 112 2.58 -1.60 -4.62
CA VAL A 112 2.95 -2.36 -3.42
C VAL A 112 1.88 -2.26 -2.35
N ARG A 113 1.39 -3.42 -1.93
CA ARG A 113 0.41 -3.58 -0.86
C ARG A 113 0.99 -4.34 0.31
N GLN A 114 0.74 -3.83 1.51
CA GLN A 114 1.09 -4.48 2.78
C GLN A 114 0.07 -5.56 3.15
N LYS A 115 0.48 -6.53 3.98
CA LYS A 115 -0.41 -7.59 4.48
C LYS A 115 -1.63 -7.06 5.26
N ASN A 116 -1.52 -5.87 5.85
CA ASN A 116 -2.63 -5.23 6.56
C ASN A 116 -3.69 -4.59 5.63
N GLY A 117 -3.52 -4.71 4.31
CA GLY A 117 -4.43 -4.16 3.31
C GLY A 117 -4.07 -2.76 2.83
N SER A 118 -3.00 -2.14 3.34
CA SER A 118 -2.59 -0.79 2.94
C SER A 118 -1.78 -0.77 1.65
N LEU A 119 -2.19 0.05 0.68
CA LEU A 119 -1.36 0.46 -0.46
C LEU A 119 -0.35 1.49 0.02
N ILE A 120 0.92 1.28 -0.29
CA ILE A 120 2.00 2.20 0.09
C ILE A 120 2.73 2.80 -1.10
N HIS A 121 2.64 2.17 -2.27
CA HIS A 121 3.21 2.65 -3.52
C HIS A 121 2.28 2.30 -4.66
N LEU A 122 2.10 3.25 -5.57
CA LEU A 122 1.42 3.10 -6.85
C LEU A 122 2.06 4.10 -7.81
N LEU A 123 2.83 3.60 -8.77
CA LEU A 123 3.52 4.40 -9.76
C LEU A 123 3.18 3.88 -11.16
N VAL A 124 2.96 4.81 -12.07
CA VAL A 124 2.79 4.56 -13.51
C VAL A 124 3.71 5.52 -14.23
N ASP A 125 4.42 5.00 -15.24
CA ASP A 125 5.24 5.78 -16.15
C ASP A 125 4.44 6.97 -16.71
N THR A 126 5.08 8.14 -16.81
CA THR A 126 4.44 9.39 -17.23
C THR A 126 3.77 9.27 -18.59
N ASP A 127 4.39 8.56 -19.52
CA ASP A 127 3.92 8.43 -20.90
C ASP A 127 2.68 7.51 -21.00
N TYR A 128 2.42 6.73 -19.96
CA TYR A 128 1.33 5.75 -19.87
C TYR A 128 0.21 6.18 -18.92
N ARG A 129 0.29 7.41 -18.37
CA ARG A 129 -0.77 7.96 -17.51
C ARG A 129 -2.03 8.22 -18.34
N GLY A 130 -3.20 8.11 -17.71
CA GLY A 130 -4.49 8.26 -18.38
C GLY A 130 -4.99 7.02 -19.13
N MET A 131 -4.16 5.98 -19.30
CA MET A 131 -4.52 4.74 -20.02
C MET A 131 -5.25 3.69 -19.16
N GLY A 132 -5.59 4.03 -17.90
CA GLY A 132 -6.29 3.14 -16.97
C GLY A 132 -5.42 2.15 -16.21
N ILE A 133 -4.10 2.11 -16.43
CA ILE A 133 -3.15 1.20 -15.75
C ILE A 133 -3.21 1.34 -14.23
N GLY A 134 -3.14 2.58 -13.71
CA GLY A 134 -3.18 2.82 -12.27
C GLY A 134 -4.50 2.36 -11.64
N THR A 135 -5.62 2.59 -12.33
CA THR A 135 -6.95 2.10 -11.92
C THR A 135 -6.97 0.57 -11.89
N HIS A 136 -6.36 -0.09 -12.87
CA HIS A 136 -6.31 -1.53 -12.92
C HIS A 136 -5.43 -2.13 -11.81
N LEU A 137 -4.24 -1.57 -11.57
CA LEU A 137 -3.38 -1.92 -10.43
C LEU A 137 -4.11 -1.76 -9.09
N LEU A 138 -4.86 -0.67 -8.92
CA LEU A 138 -5.65 -0.42 -7.72
C LEU A 138 -6.74 -1.48 -7.52
N LYS A 139 -7.42 -1.89 -8.58
CA LYS A 139 -8.43 -2.97 -8.56
C LYS A 139 -7.81 -4.34 -8.27
N ILE A 140 -6.68 -4.66 -8.90
CA ILE A 140 -5.95 -5.92 -8.71
C ILE A 140 -5.51 -6.06 -7.25
N LEU A 141 -5.07 -4.97 -6.62
CA LEU A 141 -4.61 -5.02 -5.23
C LEU A 141 -5.72 -4.89 -4.20
N ASP A 142 -6.88 -4.35 -4.58
CA ASP A 142 -8.03 -4.02 -3.73
C ASP A 142 -7.62 -3.61 -2.30
N PRO A 143 -6.90 -2.49 -2.15
CA PRO A 143 -6.42 -2.06 -0.84
C PRO A 143 -7.57 -1.50 -0.01
N LEU A 144 -7.55 -1.80 1.28
CA LEU A 144 -8.47 -1.25 2.27
C LEU A 144 -8.12 0.20 2.61
N PHE A 145 -6.82 0.48 2.63
CA PHE A 145 -6.25 1.77 3.00
C PHE A 145 -5.25 2.23 1.95
N ILE A 146 -5.16 3.53 1.71
CA ILE A 146 -4.10 4.14 0.90
C ILE A 146 -3.23 4.98 1.82
N ARG A 147 -1.93 4.75 1.83
CA ARG A 147 -0.96 5.67 2.42
C ARG A 147 -0.31 6.42 1.27
N SER A 148 -0.67 7.68 1.11
CA SER A 148 -0.12 8.51 0.04
C SER A 148 0.44 9.82 0.60
N LYS A 149 1.48 10.34 -0.05
CA LYS A 149 1.95 11.70 0.14
C LYS A 149 1.17 12.58 -0.83
N PHE A 150 0.58 13.65 -0.32
CA PHE A 150 -0.25 14.57 -1.11
C PHE A 150 0.55 15.78 -1.61
N ASP A 151 1.79 15.91 -1.16
CA ASP A 151 2.76 16.96 -1.46
C ASP A 151 3.82 16.49 -2.47
N GLN A 152 3.45 15.63 -3.41
CA GLN A 152 4.39 15.16 -4.43
C GLN A 152 4.60 16.21 -5.51
N SER A 153 5.83 16.34 -5.98
CA SER A 153 6.21 17.20 -7.11
C SER A 153 5.41 16.90 -8.39
N THR A 154 4.93 15.66 -8.51
CA THR A 154 4.13 15.17 -9.64
C THR A 154 2.63 15.47 -9.54
N GLY A 155 2.20 16.19 -8.49
CA GLY A 155 0.83 16.62 -8.25
C GLY A 155 0.15 15.90 -7.09
N ASP A 156 -1.08 16.34 -6.78
CA ASP A 156 -1.91 15.74 -5.74
C ASP A 156 -2.63 14.47 -6.26
N PRO A 157 -2.35 13.28 -5.70
CA PRO A 157 -3.03 12.05 -6.10
C PRO A 157 -4.43 11.88 -5.47
N LEU A 158 -4.89 12.80 -4.60
CA LEU A 158 -6.22 12.71 -3.96
C LEU A 158 -7.36 12.53 -4.94
N PRO A 159 -7.49 13.34 -6.02
CA PRO A 159 -8.64 13.24 -6.91
C PRO A 159 -8.71 11.88 -7.61
N PHE A 160 -7.53 11.27 -7.88
CA PHE A 160 -7.47 9.92 -8.41
C PHE A 160 -8.08 8.92 -7.44
N TYR A 161 -7.70 8.94 -6.16
CA TYR A 161 -8.24 8.00 -5.18
C TYR A 161 -9.71 8.26 -4.83
N GLU A 162 -10.13 9.52 -4.74
CA GLU A 162 -11.53 9.89 -4.48
C GLU A 162 -12.48 9.38 -5.57
N LYS A 163 -12.07 9.47 -6.84
CA LYS A 163 -12.81 8.88 -7.97
C LYS A 163 -13.00 7.36 -7.83
N HIS A 164 -12.15 6.68 -7.07
CA HIS A 164 -12.23 5.25 -6.79
C HIS A 164 -12.88 4.93 -5.43
N GLY A 165 -13.55 5.91 -4.82
CA GLY A 165 -14.34 5.73 -3.60
C GLY A 165 -13.50 5.74 -2.31
N TYR A 166 -12.26 6.20 -2.36
CA TYR A 166 -11.45 6.43 -1.16
C TYR A 166 -11.73 7.82 -0.60
N GLN A 167 -11.79 7.93 0.72
CA GLN A 167 -12.02 9.19 1.41
C GLN A 167 -10.88 9.50 2.37
N LYS A 168 -10.56 10.78 2.50
CA LYS A 168 -9.54 11.26 3.42
C LYS A 168 -9.94 10.98 4.86
N THR A 169 -9.05 10.33 5.60
CA THR A 169 -9.20 10.17 7.06
C THR A 169 -8.33 11.18 7.78
N SER A 170 -8.81 11.66 8.93
CA SER A 170 -8.06 12.56 9.82
C SER A 170 -6.93 11.86 10.57
N ASP A 171 -6.72 10.56 10.36
CA ASP A 171 -5.84 9.71 11.16
C ASP A 171 -4.59 9.34 10.37
N GLU A 172 -3.46 10.02 10.65
CA GLU A 172 -2.18 9.75 9.98
C GLU A 172 -1.58 8.37 10.35
N ARG A 173 -2.13 7.72 11.39
CA ARG A 173 -1.62 6.49 12.01
C ARG A 173 -2.44 5.23 11.72
N ILE A 174 -3.02 5.10 10.53
CA ILE A 174 -3.56 3.79 10.11
C ILE A 174 -2.38 2.90 9.68
N GLY A 175 -1.83 2.10 10.61
CA GLY A 175 -0.72 1.18 10.37
C GLY A 175 -0.34 0.34 11.58
#